data_AF-A0A0M9AGD6-F1
#
_entry.id   AF-A0A0M9AGD6-F1
#
_cell.length_a   1.000
_cell.length_b   1.000
_cell.length_c   1.000
_cell.angle_alpha   90.00
_cell.angle_beta   90.00
_cell.angle_gamma   90.00
#
_symmetry.space_group_name_H-M   'P 1'
#
loop_
_entity.id
_entity.type
_entity.pdbx_description
1 polymer ?
#
loop_
_entity_poly.entity_id
_entity_poly.type
_entity_poly.pdbx_seq_one_letter_code
_entity_poly.pdbx_strand_id
1 'polypeptide(L)'
;MLHWDDELERRMAPLRAKVEAENRKIAELQSKLVHAEMEALRLGWYLRRMEEENRRLQEMLQAAALGQAWGGEGLDEVKEILEQAWLELVLIASPKAEPLGALIRSLEALKAWQSPR
;
A
#
# COMPACT_ATOMS: atom_id res chain seq x y z
N MET A 1 52.79 -53.31 -6.69
CA MET A 1 52.07 -53.00 -5.44
C MET A 1 51.25 -51.77 -5.73
N LEU A 2 49.92 -51.85 -5.70
CA LEU A 2 49.11 -50.62 -5.74
C LEU A 2 49.39 -49.85 -4.45
N HIS A 3 49.77 -48.59 -4.59
CA HIS A 3 49.98 -47.72 -3.43
C HIS A 3 48.62 -47.40 -2.82
N TRP A 4 48.54 -47.45 -1.49
CA TRP A 4 47.32 -47.15 -0.75
C TRP A 4 46.72 -45.78 -1.12
N ASP A 5 47.57 -44.85 -1.56
CA ASP A 5 47.17 -43.53 -2.06
C ASP A 5 46.31 -43.61 -3.33
N ASP A 6 46.56 -44.55 -4.25
CA ASP A 6 45.77 -44.69 -5.50
C ASP A 6 44.37 -45.23 -5.21
N GLU A 7 44.26 -46.20 -4.29
CA GLU A 7 42.98 -46.78 -3.86
C GLU A 7 42.16 -45.76 -3.06
N LEU A 8 42.83 -44.94 -2.25
CA LEU A 8 42.19 -43.87 -1.48
C LEU A 8 41.71 -42.75 -2.40
N GLU A 9 42.52 -42.33 -3.38
CA GLU A 9 42.13 -41.34 -4.38
C GLU A 9 40.97 -41.84 -5.25
N ARG A 10 40.98 -43.12 -5.65
CA ARG A 10 39.88 -43.76 -6.38
C ARG A 10 38.55 -43.74 -5.61
N ARG A 11 38.59 -43.86 -4.28
CA ARG A 11 37.39 -43.79 -3.41
C ARG A 11 36.98 -42.35 -3.11
N MET A 12 37.93 -41.43 -3.02
CA MET A 12 37.69 -40.02 -2.72
C MET A 12 37.17 -39.23 -3.92
N ALA A 13 37.63 -39.53 -5.14
CA ALA A 13 37.21 -38.86 -6.36
C ALA A 13 35.68 -38.76 -6.55
N PRO A 14 34.88 -39.83 -6.42
CA PRO A 14 33.43 -39.73 -6.57
C PRO A 14 32.76 -38.93 -5.45
N LEU A 15 33.32 -38.95 -4.23
CA LEU A 15 32.80 -38.15 -3.11
C LEU A 15 33.06 -36.66 -3.33
N ARG A 16 34.26 -36.29 -3.81
CA ARG A 16 34.58 -34.91 -4.19
C ARG A 16 33.68 -34.41 -5.32
N ALA A 17 33.49 -35.23 -6.36
CA ALA A 17 32.59 -34.89 -7.47
C ALA A 17 31.14 -34.69 -7.00
N LYS A 18 30.66 -35.51 -6.06
CA LYS A 18 29.32 -35.36 -5.48
C LYS A 18 29.18 -34.05 -4.70
N VAL A 19 30.16 -33.74 -3.85
CA VAL A 19 30.18 -32.48 -3.08
C VAL A 19 30.24 -31.27 -4.00
N GLU A 20 31.05 -31.31 -5.06
CA GLU A 20 31.11 -30.23 -6.05
C GLU A 20 29.78 -30.05 -6.79
N ALA A 21 29.11 -31.13 -7.17
CA ALA A 21 27.80 -31.06 -7.81
C ALA A 21 26.72 -30.49 -6.88
N GLU A 22 26.72 -30.90 -5.61
CA GLU A 22 25.84 -30.34 -4.58
C GLU A 22 26.12 -28.86 -4.34
N ASN A 23 27.39 -28.46 -4.25
CA ASN A 23 27.78 -27.06 -4.09
C ASN A 23 27.35 -26.19 -5.28
N ARG A 24 27.49 -26.69 -6.53
CA ARG A 24 26.98 -25.98 -7.71
C ARG A 24 25.47 -25.78 -7.64
N LYS A 25 24.74 -26.83 -7.25
CA LYS A 25 23.28 -26.76 -7.09
C LYS A 25 22.87 -25.78 -5.99
N ILE A 26 23.60 -25.76 -4.87
CA ILE A 26 23.37 -24.80 -3.78
C ILE A 26 23.60 -23.37 -4.29
N ALA A 27 24.69 -23.11 -5.00
CA ALA A 27 24.98 -21.78 -5.55
C ALA A 27 23.90 -21.32 -6.55
N GLU A 28 23.42 -22.21 -7.43
CA GLU A 28 22.31 -21.90 -8.34
C GLU A 28 21.01 -21.57 -7.58
N LEU A 29 20.68 -22.35 -6.55
CA LEU A 29 19.48 -22.11 -5.73
C LEU A 29 19.58 -20.80 -4.95
N GLN A 30 20.76 -20.49 -4.40
CA GLN A 30 21.01 -19.21 -3.73
C GLN A 30 20.84 -18.04 -4.69
N SER A 31 21.36 -18.14 -5.92
CA SER A 31 21.16 -17.10 -6.93
C SER A 31 19.68 -16.90 -7.28
N LYS A 32 18.92 -17.99 -7.46
CA LYS A 32 17.47 -17.93 -7.72
C LYS A 32 16.71 -17.32 -6.53
N LEU A 33 17.09 -17.66 -5.30
CA LEU A 33 16.47 -17.12 -4.10
C LEU A 33 16.67 -15.60 -4.02
N VAL A 34 17.91 -15.13 -4.18
CA VAL A 34 18.22 -13.68 -4.17
C VAL A 34 17.42 -12.94 -5.25
N HIS A 35 17.32 -13.53 -6.44
CA HIS A 35 16.51 -12.94 -7.51
C HIS A 35 15.02 -12.84 -7.12
N ALA A 36 14.43 -13.92 -6.62
CA ALA A 36 13.04 -13.95 -6.19
C ALA A 36 12.76 -12.97 -5.04
N GLU A 37 13.68 -12.83 -4.09
CA GLU A 37 13.58 -11.85 -2.99
C GLU A 37 13.56 -10.41 -3.51
N MET A 38 14.44 -10.08 -4.47
CA MET A 38 14.45 -8.76 -5.11
C MET A 38 13.16 -8.50 -5.89
N GLU A 39 12.64 -9.49 -6.60
CA GLU A 39 11.37 -9.36 -7.31
C GLU A 39 10.20 -9.16 -6.36
N ALA A 40 10.14 -9.89 -5.25
CA ALA A 40 9.10 -9.73 -4.24
C ALA A 40 9.12 -8.33 -3.61
N LEU A 41 10.30 -7.79 -3.30
CA LEU A 41 10.45 -6.42 -2.80
C LEU A 41 9.97 -5.39 -3.82
N ARG A 42 10.36 -5.56 -5.09
CA ARG A 42 9.92 -4.68 -6.18
C ARG A 42 8.40 -4.71 -6.33
N LEU A 43 7.79 -5.89 -6.36
CA LEU A 43 6.34 -6.06 -6.48
C LEU A 43 5.61 -5.46 -5.27
N GLY A 44 6.12 -5.65 -4.05
CA GLY A 44 5.57 -5.04 -2.84
C GLY A 44 5.56 -3.51 -2.91
N TRP A 45 6.61 -2.91 -3.46
CA TRP A 45 6.67 -1.46 -3.69
C TRP A 45 5.61 -0.98 -4.69
N TYR A 46 5.46 -1.67 -5.82
CA TYR A 46 4.43 -1.35 -6.81
C TYR A 46 3.02 -1.50 -6.24
N LEU A 47 2.77 -2.56 -5.48
CA LEU A 47 1.47 -2.82 -4.86
C LEU A 47 1.07 -1.69 -3.90
N ARG A 48 1.97 -1.28 -3.00
CA ARG A 48 1.71 -0.14 -2.09
C ARG A 48 1.40 1.15 -2.85
N ARG A 49 2.17 1.43 -3.91
CA ARG A 49 1.94 2.62 -4.74
C ARG A 49 0.56 2.57 -5.40
N MET A 50 0.17 1.42 -5.94
CA MET A 50 -1.13 1.23 -6.59
C MET A 50 -2.29 1.29 -5.59
N GLU A 51 -2.11 0.81 -4.36
CA GLU A 51 -3.09 0.97 -3.28
C GLU A 51 -3.29 2.44 -2.90
N GLU A 52 -2.22 3.21 -2.77
CA GLU A 52 -2.27 4.64 -2.50
C GLU A 52 -3.00 5.41 -3.63
N GLU A 53 -2.69 5.06 -4.88
CA GLU A 53 -3.31 5.67 -6.06
C GLU A 53 -4.78 5.29 -6.19
N ASN A 54 -5.14 4.03 -5.90
CA ASN A 54 -6.54 3.59 -5.88
C ASN A 54 -7.33 4.31 -4.77
N ARG A 55 -6.74 4.45 -3.56
CA ARG A 55 -7.37 5.22 -2.47
C ARG A 55 -7.63 6.66 -2.92
N ARG A 56 -6.62 7.33 -3.51
CA ARG A 56 -6.76 8.69 -4.04
C ARG A 56 -7.85 8.80 -5.11
N LEU A 57 -7.91 7.85 -6.04
CA LEU A 57 -8.93 7.83 -7.09
C LEU A 57 -10.34 7.58 -6.52
N GLN A 58 -10.47 6.74 -5.49
CA GLN A 58 -11.74 6.54 -4.80
C GLN A 58 -12.20 7.81 -4.08
N GLU A 59 -11.29 8.51 -3.40
CA GLU A 59 -11.58 9.81 -2.78
C GLU A 59 -12.03 10.84 -3.84
N MET A 60 -11.34 10.88 -4.99
CA MET A 60 -11.73 11.76 -6.11
C MET A 60 -13.10 11.39 -6.68
N LEU A 61 -13.40 10.10 -6.82
CA LEU A 61 -14.68 9.62 -7.35
C LEU A 61 -15.83 9.92 -6.38
N GLN A 62 -15.60 9.78 -5.06
CA GLN A 62 -16.57 10.19 -4.04
C GLN A 62 -16.78 11.71 -4.06
N ALA A 63 -15.72 12.50 -4.15
CA ALA A 63 -15.82 13.95 -4.27
C ALA A 63 -16.57 14.36 -5.54
N ALA A 64 -16.28 13.75 -6.68
CA ALA A 64 -16.98 14.00 -7.93
C ALA A 64 -18.45 13.58 -7.86
N ALA A 65 -18.75 12.43 -7.25
CA ALA A 65 -20.13 11.97 -7.04
C ALA A 65 -20.92 12.93 -6.15
N LEU A 66 -20.31 13.49 -5.10
CA LEU A 66 -20.93 14.51 -4.25
C LEU A 66 -21.14 15.82 -5.02
N GLY A 67 -20.15 16.26 -5.81
CA GLY A 67 -20.27 17.44 -6.67
C GLY A 67 -21.33 17.28 -7.76
N GLN A 68 -21.49 16.07 -8.33
CA GLN A 68 -22.56 15.78 -9.29
C GLN A 68 -23.94 15.63 -8.63
N ALA A 69 -24.02 15.08 -7.42
CA ALA A 69 -25.28 14.85 -6.73
C ALA A 69 -25.91 16.15 -6.18
N TRP A 70 -25.10 17.15 -5.83
CA TRP A 70 -25.57 18.37 -5.18
C TRP A 70 -25.25 19.65 -6.00
N GLY A 71 -24.33 19.61 -6.97
CA GLY A 71 -23.83 20.82 -7.61
C GLY A 71 -23.00 21.68 -6.65
N GLY A 72 -22.31 22.70 -7.17
CA GLY A 72 -21.54 23.65 -6.34
C GLY A 72 -22.44 24.45 -5.38
N GLU A 73 -23.63 24.86 -5.85
CA GLU A 73 -24.62 25.60 -5.05
C GLU A 73 -25.29 24.72 -4.00
N GLY A 74 -25.67 23.47 -4.30
CA GLY A 74 -26.31 22.60 -3.32
C GLY A 74 -25.35 22.13 -2.21
N LEU A 75 -24.05 22.04 -2.49
CA LEU A 75 -23.04 21.82 -1.44
C LEU A 75 -22.90 23.03 -0.50
N ASP A 76 -23.07 24.25 -1.01
CA ASP A 76 -23.11 25.46 -0.20
C ASP A 76 -24.37 25.53 0.68
N GLU A 77 -25.53 25.21 0.11
CA GLU A 77 -26.78 25.12 0.87
C GLU A 77 -26.69 24.08 2.00
N VAL A 78 -26.16 22.89 1.72
CA VAL A 78 -25.97 21.85 2.74
C VAL A 78 -25.02 22.33 3.83
N LYS A 79 -23.92 23.01 3.47
CA LYS A 79 -22.99 23.55 4.46
C LYS A 79 -23.69 24.58 5.35
N GLU A 80 -24.45 25.51 4.77
CA GLU A 80 -25.17 26.53 5.53
C GLU A 80 -26.19 25.91 6.51
N ILE A 81 -26.94 24.89 6.08
CA ILE A 81 -27.87 24.15 6.94
C ILE A 81 -27.13 23.46 8.10
N LEU A 82 -25.97 22.84 7.83
CA LEU A 82 -25.18 22.17 8.85
C LEU A 82 -24.56 23.16 9.84
N GLU A 83 -24.12 24.33 9.37
CA GLU A 83 -23.60 25.40 10.23
C GLU A 83 -24.69 25.96 11.15
N GLN A 84 -25.91 26.16 10.63
CA GLN A 84 -27.06 26.58 11.44
C GLN A 84 -27.38 25.54 12.53
N ALA A 85 -27.50 24.26 12.14
CA ALA A 85 -27.74 23.17 13.10
C ALA A 85 -26.60 23.03 14.13
N TRP A 86 -25.35 23.25 13.71
CA TRP A 86 -24.21 23.25 14.61
C TRP A 86 -24.29 24.37 15.63
N LEU A 87 -24.67 25.57 15.21
CA LEU A 87 -24.82 26.72 16.08
C LEU A 87 -25.88 26.46 17.16
N GLU A 88 -27.02 25.89 16.77
CA GLU A 88 -28.07 25.46 17.71
C GLU A 88 -27.54 24.43 18.73
N LEU A 89 -26.80 23.43 18.27
CA LEU A 89 -26.23 22.39 19.13
C LEU A 89 -25.17 22.94 20.10
N VAL A 90 -24.35 23.89 19.66
CA VAL A 90 -23.38 24.59 20.52
C VAL A 90 -24.10 25.41 21.59
N LEU A 91 -25.16 26.13 21.23
CA LEU A 91 -25.95 26.94 22.16
C LEU A 91 -26.57 26.09 23.29
N ILE A 92 -26.95 24.85 23.00
CA ILE A 92 -27.47 23.91 24.01
C ILE A 92 -26.39 23.01 24.62
N ALA A 93 -25.10 23.27 24.36
CA ALA A 93 -23.97 22.48 24.81
C ALA A 93 -24.11 20.96 24.50
N SER A 94 -24.71 20.63 23.36
CA SER A 94 -24.93 19.24 22.96
C SER A 94 -23.62 18.56 22.58
N PRO A 95 -23.37 17.32 23.02
CA PRO A 95 -22.20 16.54 22.61
C PRO A 95 -22.20 16.20 21.11
N LYS A 96 -23.31 16.46 20.40
CA LYS A 96 -23.42 16.29 18.94
C LYS A 96 -22.83 17.45 18.14
N ALA A 97 -22.55 18.59 18.79
CA ALA A 97 -21.93 19.74 18.15
C ALA A 97 -20.53 19.40 17.60
N GLU A 98 -19.71 18.66 18.34
CA GLU A 98 -18.35 18.37 17.92
C GLU A 98 -18.24 17.41 16.72
N PRO A 99 -18.99 16.29 16.67
CA PRO A 99 -19.11 15.48 15.46
C PRO A 99 -19.63 16.26 14.24
N LEU A 100 -20.61 17.15 14.43
CA LEU A 100 -21.17 17.95 13.34
C LEU A 100 -20.15 18.98 12.82
N GLY A 101 -19.38 19.60 13.70
CA GLY A 101 -18.28 20.48 13.31
C GLY A 101 -17.17 19.75 12.55
N ALA A 102 -16.92 18.47 12.86
CA ALA A 102 -16.00 17.65 12.07
C ALA A 102 -16.54 17.39 10.65
N LEU A 103 -17.85 17.13 10.51
CA LEU A 103 -18.50 16.94 9.22
C LEU A 103 -18.42 18.20 8.34
N ILE A 104 -18.63 19.38 8.92
CA ILE A 104 -18.50 20.67 8.21
C ILE A 104 -17.07 20.84 7.68
N ARG A 105 -16.04 20.57 8.50
CA ARG A 105 -14.64 20.64 8.07
C ARG A 105 -14.32 19.65 6.95
N SER A 106 -14.90 18.45 6.98
CA SER A 106 -14.74 17.47 5.90
C SER A 106 -15.37 17.97 4.59
N LEU A 107 -16.53 18.63 4.65
CA LEU A 107 -17.15 19.26 3.48
C LEU A 107 -16.32 20.42 2.92
N GLU A 108 -15.77 21.27 3.79
CA GLU A 108 -14.88 22.36 3.38
C GLU A 108 -13.60 21.86 2.69
N ALA A 109 -12.98 20.81 3.24
CA ALA A 109 -11.84 20.17 2.61
C ALA A 109 -12.21 19.66 1.22
N LEU A 110 -13.33 18.95 1.07
CA LEU A 110 -13.80 18.47 -0.23
C LEU A 110 -14.02 19.61 -1.25
N LYS A 111 -14.60 20.74 -0.84
CA LYS A 111 -14.74 21.93 -1.70
C LYS A 111 -13.40 22.51 -2.15
N ALA A 112 -12.44 22.64 -1.23
CA ALA A 112 -11.11 23.16 -1.55
C ALA A 112 -10.37 22.29 -2.58
N TRP A 113 -10.65 20.99 -2.61
CA TRP A 113 -10.11 20.06 -3.60
C TRP A 113 -10.83 20.11 -4.95
N GLN A 114 -12.14 20.43 -4.99
CA GLN A 114 -12.93 20.52 -6.23
C GLN A 114 -12.68 21.81 -7.03
N SER A 115 -12.19 22.88 -6.39
CA SER A 115 -11.75 24.10 -7.08
C SER A 115 -10.23 24.14 -7.21
N PRO A 116 -9.61 23.51 -8.23
CA PRO A 116 -8.24 23.86 -8.58
C PRO A 116 -8.25 25.32 -9.03
N ARG A 117 -7.45 26.16 -8.38
CA ARG A 117 -7.13 27.49 -8.91
C ARG A 117 -6.53 27.39 -10.30
#